data_AF-A0A7K2J128-F1
#
_entry.id   AF-A0A7K2J128-F1
#
_cell.length_a   1.000
_cell.length_b   1.000
_cell.length_c   1.000
_cell.angle_alpha   90.00
_cell.angle_beta   90.00
_cell.angle_gamma   90.00
#
_symmetry.space_group_name_H-M   'P 1'
#
loop_
_entity.id
_entity.type
_entity.pdbx_description
1 polymer ?
#
loop_
_entity_poly.entity_id
_entity_poly.type
_entity_poly.pdbx_seq_one_letter_code
_entity_poly.pdbx_strand_id
1 'polypeptide(L)'
;MLAGATPVLVHNCGGEATVHLANYPDGRQHALITVRDGDEVLSTHQYGSLGNPNNGVTEFTPADLPAITINLKIPLPNPQAAMAYAESAMAKTQRGVYPAYDMPNQACVTYCAQVLEAGGVTGIPKNNHEAQAWLLQRYG
;
A
#
# COMPACT_ATOMS: atom_id res chain seq x y z
N MET A 1 46.14 14.95 -7.91
CA MET A 1 45.01 15.87 -7.72
C MET A 1 43.87 15.06 -7.12
N LEU A 2 43.61 15.22 -5.82
CA LEU A 2 42.37 14.75 -5.20
C LEU A 2 41.32 15.82 -5.48
N ALA A 3 40.25 15.49 -6.20
CA ALA A 3 39.12 16.37 -6.35
C ALA A 3 37.85 15.55 -6.55
N GLY A 4 36.97 15.63 -5.54
CA GLY A 4 35.53 15.49 -5.73
C GLY A 4 34.99 14.06 -5.75
N ALA A 5 35.18 13.32 -4.66
CA ALA A 5 34.10 12.43 -4.25
C ALA A 5 32.95 13.34 -3.82
N THR A 6 32.07 13.71 -4.75
CA THR A 6 30.75 14.23 -4.39
C THR A 6 30.14 13.18 -3.49
N PRO A 7 29.93 13.45 -2.18
CA PRO A 7 29.13 12.56 -1.39
C PRO A 7 27.76 12.61 -2.07
N VAL A 8 27.32 11.48 -2.63
CA VAL A 8 25.90 11.30 -2.85
C VAL A 8 25.33 11.33 -1.45
N LEU A 9 24.88 12.51 -1.00
CA LEU A 9 23.88 12.59 0.04
C LEU A 9 22.68 11.88 -0.54
N VAL A 10 22.64 10.57 -0.36
CA VAL A 10 21.41 9.80 -0.39
C VAL A 10 20.59 10.49 0.69
N HIS A 11 19.65 11.35 0.28
CA HIS A 11 18.69 11.90 1.19
C HIS A 11 17.93 10.68 1.74
N ASN A 12 18.38 10.16 2.88
CA ASN A 12 17.69 9.13 3.66
C ASN A 12 16.48 9.76 4.39
N CYS A 13 15.83 10.71 3.70
CA CYS A 13 14.59 11.37 4.06
C CYS A 13 13.42 10.78 3.27
N GLY A 14 13.64 9.69 2.52
CA GLY A 14 12.58 8.99 1.82
C GLY A 14 11.67 8.29 2.83
N GLY A 15 10.37 8.51 2.72
CA GLY A 15 9.39 7.77 3.51
C GLY A 15 9.37 6.28 3.17
N GLU A 16 8.57 5.53 3.91
CA GLU A 16 8.42 4.09 3.71
C GLU A 16 6.94 3.72 3.65
N ALA A 17 6.65 2.62 2.95
CA ALA A 17 5.40 1.90 3.11
C ALA A 17 5.67 0.56 3.79
N THR A 18 4.72 0.13 4.62
CA THR A 18 4.59 -1.26 5.04
C THR A 18 3.32 -1.83 4.40
N VAL A 19 3.47 -2.83 3.54
CA VAL A 19 2.33 -3.65 3.09
C VAL A 19 2.16 -4.79 4.08
N HIS A 20 0.97 -4.86 4.66
CA HIS A 20 0.55 -5.87 5.61
C HIS A 20 -0.25 -6.94 4.87
N LEU A 21 0.31 -8.14 4.73
CA LEU A 21 -0.40 -9.31 4.22
C LEU A 21 -0.96 -10.06 5.43
N ALA A 22 -2.16 -9.65 5.86
CA ALA A 22 -2.86 -10.23 6.99
C ALA A 22 -3.45 -11.58 6.61
N ASN A 23 -2.98 -12.63 7.28
CA ASN A 23 -3.60 -13.95 7.27
C ASN A 23 -4.45 -14.05 8.53
N TYR A 24 -5.75 -14.27 8.40
CA TYR A 24 -6.64 -14.44 9.54
C TYR A 24 -6.74 -15.93 9.91
N PRO A 25 -6.97 -16.27 11.20
CA PRO A 25 -7.10 -17.66 11.64
C PRO A 25 -8.23 -18.43 10.95
N ASP A 26 -9.23 -17.72 10.40
CA ASP A 26 -10.34 -18.28 9.64
C ASP A 26 -10.01 -18.53 8.16
N GLY A 27 -8.76 -18.34 7.75
CA GLY A 27 -8.27 -18.56 6.39
C GLY A 27 -8.47 -17.37 5.45
N ARG A 28 -9.10 -16.27 5.90
CA ARG A 28 -9.18 -15.05 5.07
C ARG A 28 -7.80 -14.41 4.92
N GLN A 29 -7.55 -13.87 3.74
CA GLN A 29 -6.36 -13.07 3.45
C GLN A 29 -6.76 -11.64 3.10
N HIS A 30 -5.98 -10.68 3.57
CA HIS A 30 -6.23 -9.27 3.30
C HIS A 30 -4.94 -8.48 3.19
N ALA A 31 -4.86 -7.56 2.23
CA ALA A 31 -3.74 -6.65 2.09
C ALA A 31 -4.11 -5.25 2.57
N LEU A 32 -3.26 -4.68 3.41
CA LEU A 32 -3.38 -3.32 3.94
C LEU A 32 -2.05 -2.58 3.76
N ILE A 33 -2.07 -1.25 3.80
CA ILE A 33 -0.85 -0.46 3.62
C ILE A 33 -0.76 0.66 4.66
N THR A 34 0.40 0.77 5.29
CA THR A 34 0.79 1.92 6.11
C THR A 34 1.86 2.70 5.38
N VAL A 35 1.64 3.98 5.14
CA VAL A 35 2.63 4.91 4.58
C VAL A 35 3.15 5.79 5.72
N ARG A 36 4.45 6.04 5.77
CA ARG A 36 5.11 6.93 6.74
C ARG A 36 5.99 7.95 6.02
N ASP A 37 5.88 9.21 6.43
CA ASP A 37 6.75 10.32 6.04
C ASP A 37 7.13 11.14 7.27
N GLY A 38 8.35 10.95 7.79
CA GLY A 38 8.73 11.51 9.09
C GLY A 38 7.80 11.02 10.21
N ASP A 39 7.11 11.97 10.85
CA ASP A 39 6.14 11.71 11.92
C ASP A 39 4.71 11.43 11.40
N GLU A 40 4.44 11.71 10.12
CA GLU A 40 3.13 11.44 9.51
C GLU A 40 2.99 9.95 9.20
N VAL A 41 1.85 9.37 9.57
CA VAL A 41 1.52 7.96 9.31
C VAL A 41 0.08 7.86 8.84
N LEU A 42 -0.12 7.18 7.72
CA LEU A 42 -1.43 6.87 7.17
C LEU A 42 -1.57 5.38 6.91
N SER A 43 -2.48 4.73 7.63
CA SER A 43 -2.76 3.29 7.52
C SER A 43 -4.13 3.08 6.90
N THR A 44 -4.19 2.57 5.67
CA THR A 44 -5.44 2.38 4.91
C THR A 44 -5.53 1.02 4.24
N HIS A 45 -6.75 0.61 3.92
CA HIS A 45 -7.00 -0.54 3.06
C HIS A 45 -8.29 -0.35 2.25
N GLN A 46 -8.36 -1.02 1.10
CA GLN A 46 -9.62 -1.23 0.43
C GLN A 46 -10.43 -2.30 1.18
N TYR A 47 -11.73 -2.08 1.39
CA TYR A 47 -12.69 -3.09 1.83
C TYR A 47 -13.70 -3.38 0.71
N GLY A 48 -14.39 -4.51 0.84
CA GLY A 48 -15.42 -4.95 -0.09
C GLY A 48 -15.25 -6.41 -0.52
N SER A 49 -16.17 -6.88 -1.34
CA SER A 49 -16.17 -8.23 -1.91
C SER A 49 -16.96 -8.26 -3.22
N LEU A 50 -16.75 -9.29 -4.04
CA LEU A 50 -17.49 -9.47 -5.29
C LEU A 50 -19.00 -9.49 -5.04
N GLY A 51 -19.75 -8.70 -5.81
CA GLY A 51 -21.21 -8.61 -5.71
C GLY A 51 -21.73 -7.83 -4.49
N ASN A 52 -20.86 -7.33 -3.62
CA ASN A 52 -21.26 -6.46 -2.51
C ASN A 52 -21.13 -4.99 -2.91
N PRO A 53 -22.23 -4.21 -2.93
CA PRO A 53 -22.18 -2.78 -3.25
C PRO A 53 -21.48 -1.95 -2.15
N ASN A 54 -21.31 -2.51 -0.95
CA ASN A 54 -20.58 -1.86 0.12
C ASN A 54 -19.07 -2.15 -0.01
N ASN A 55 -18.37 -1.21 -0.65
CA ASN A 55 -16.93 -1.24 -0.84
C ASN A 55 -16.34 0.16 -0.72
N GLY A 56 -15.02 0.25 -0.63
CA GLY A 56 -14.35 1.53 -0.45
C GLY A 56 -12.96 1.41 0.11
N VAL A 57 -12.39 2.53 0.55
CA VAL A 57 -11.14 2.62 1.28
C VAL A 57 -11.41 3.26 2.64
N THR A 58 -10.79 2.72 3.67
CA THR A 58 -10.89 3.22 5.04
C THR A 58 -9.54 3.07 5.75
N GLU A 59 -9.40 3.79 6.86
CA GLU A 59 -8.29 3.62 7.79
C GLU A 59 -8.40 2.32 8.59
N PHE A 60 -7.26 1.82 9.06
CA PHE A 60 -7.17 0.74 10.04
C PHE A 60 -6.09 1.04 11.08
N THR A 61 -6.16 0.35 12.22
CA THR A 61 -5.11 0.39 13.25
C THR A 61 -4.16 -0.78 13.06
N PRO A 62 -2.85 -0.58 12.79
CA PRO A 62 -1.91 -1.68 12.61
C PRO A 62 -1.77 -2.62 13.81
N ALA A 63 -2.02 -2.13 15.02
CA ALA A 63 -2.00 -2.94 16.24
C ALA A 63 -3.12 -3.99 16.31
N ASP A 64 -4.18 -3.83 15.53
CA ASP A 64 -5.32 -4.76 15.49
C ASP A 64 -5.09 -5.93 14.51
N LEU A 65 -3.98 -5.92 13.77
CA LEU A 65 -3.67 -6.97 12.81
C LEU A 65 -3.29 -8.29 13.50
N PRO A 66 -3.67 -9.45 12.92
CA PRO A 66 -3.28 -10.75 13.46
C PRO A 66 -1.76 -10.90 13.58
N ALA A 67 -1.29 -11.59 14.62
CA ALA A 67 0.14 -11.82 14.85
C ALA A 67 0.84 -12.57 13.70
N ILE A 68 0.10 -13.33 12.88
CA ILE A 68 0.61 -14.06 11.71
C ILE A 68 0.67 -13.19 10.44
N THR A 69 0.50 -11.87 10.56
CA THR A 69 0.63 -10.92 9.45
C THR A 69 2.07 -10.83 8.96
N ILE A 70 2.26 -10.94 7.65
CA ILE A 70 3.56 -10.69 7.01
C ILE A 70 3.65 -9.19 6.72
N ASN A 71 4.72 -8.55 7.20
CA ASN A 71 4.95 -7.11 7.03
C ASN A 71 6.09 -6.88 6.05
N LEU A 72 5.78 -6.37 4.87
CA LEU A 72 6.74 -6.07 3.82
C LEU A 72 7.08 -4.59 3.87
N LYS A 73 8.35 -4.23 4.08
CA LYS A 73 8.80 -2.83 4.10
C LYS A 73 9.34 -2.41 2.74
N ILE A 74 8.80 -1.32 2.20
CA ILE A 74 9.09 -0.82 0.86
C ILE A 74 9.53 0.65 0.97
N PRO A 75 10.76 1.00 0.54
CA PRO A 75 11.16 2.39 0.41
C PRO A 75 10.27 3.14 -0.57
N LEU A 76 9.82 4.34 -0.21
CA LEU A 76 9.02 5.19 -1.07
C LEU A 76 9.80 6.45 -1.48
N PRO A 77 10.06 6.63 -2.78
CA PRO A 77 10.64 7.88 -3.29
C PRO A 77 9.79 9.12 -3.02
N ASN A 78 8.46 8.97 -2.96
CA ASN A 78 7.51 10.06 -2.74
C ASN A 78 6.35 9.62 -1.84
N PRO A 79 6.56 9.54 -0.51
CA PRO A 79 5.52 9.08 0.42
C PRO A 79 4.29 9.99 0.43
N GLN A 80 4.46 11.30 0.26
CA GLN A 80 3.34 12.26 0.20
C GLN A 80 2.40 11.99 -0.98
N ALA A 81 2.93 11.62 -2.15
CA ALA A 81 2.08 11.24 -3.27
C ALA A 81 1.31 9.93 -3.01
N ALA A 82 1.90 8.98 -2.29
CA ALA A 82 1.20 7.77 -1.85
C ALA A 82 0.07 8.10 -0.85
N MET A 83 0.34 8.97 0.13
CA MET A 83 -0.68 9.44 1.09
C MET A 83 -1.83 10.18 0.39
N ALA A 84 -1.52 11.13 -0.50
CA ALA A 84 -2.53 11.86 -1.27
C ALA A 84 -3.40 10.94 -2.14
N TYR A 85 -2.84 9.85 -2.67
CA TYR A 85 -3.62 8.83 -3.38
C TYR A 85 -4.61 8.13 -2.43
N ALA A 86 -4.16 7.68 -1.27
CA ALA A 86 -4.99 7.02 -0.27
C ALA A 86 -6.12 7.93 0.24
N GLU A 87 -5.83 9.20 0.53
CA GLU A 87 -6.83 10.20 0.91
C GLU A 87 -7.86 10.44 -0.19
N SER A 88 -7.43 10.56 -1.45
CA SER A 88 -8.31 10.70 -2.60
C SER A 88 -9.24 9.49 -2.75
N ALA A 89 -8.73 8.29 -2.50
CA ALA A 89 -9.51 7.06 -2.51
C ALA A 89 -10.57 7.02 -1.38
N MET A 90 -10.21 7.45 -0.16
CA MET A 90 -11.15 7.61 0.94
C MET A 90 -12.22 8.68 0.63
N ALA A 91 -11.83 9.82 0.06
CA ALA A 91 -12.77 10.88 -0.35
C ALA A 91 -13.72 10.42 -1.46
N LYS A 92 -13.28 9.57 -2.40
CA LYS A 92 -14.17 8.91 -3.38
C LYS A 92 -15.14 7.95 -2.69
N THR A 93 -14.69 7.23 -1.68
CA THR A 93 -15.52 6.32 -0.87
C THR A 93 -16.63 7.08 -0.16
N GLN A 94 -16.31 8.17 0.54
CA GLN A 94 -17.29 9.02 1.23
C GLN A 94 -18.34 9.62 0.29
N ARG A 95 -17.96 9.88 -0.96
CA ARG A 95 -18.87 10.38 -2.00
C ARG A 95 -19.69 9.29 -2.70
N GLY A 96 -19.47 8.01 -2.37
CA GLY A 96 -20.14 6.89 -3.04
C GLY A 96 -19.72 6.69 -4.50
N VAL A 97 -18.54 7.18 -4.89
CA VAL A 97 -18.01 7.10 -6.26
C VAL A 97 -16.70 6.29 -6.34
N TYR A 98 -16.33 5.58 -5.27
CA TYR A 98 -15.22 4.65 -5.33
C TYR A 98 -15.58 3.49 -6.28
N PRO A 99 -14.66 3.02 -7.14
CA PRO A 99 -14.96 1.96 -8.10
C PRO A 99 -15.44 0.68 -7.42
N ALA A 100 -16.32 -0.07 -8.08
CA ALA A 100 -16.82 -1.35 -7.62
C ALA A 100 -15.68 -2.35 -7.37
N TYR A 101 -15.86 -3.25 -6.40
CA TYR A 101 -14.87 -4.27 -6.08
C TYR A 101 -14.84 -5.28 -7.23
N ASP A 102 -13.66 -5.49 -7.80
CA ASP A 102 -13.46 -6.38 -8.94
C ASP A 102 -12.20 -7.22 -8.73
N MET A 103 -12.31 -8.52 -9.01
CA MET A 103 -11.14 -9.38 -9.13
C MET A 103 -10.95 -9.70 -10.61
N PRO A 104 -9.76 -9.42 -11.17
CA PRO A 104 -8.50 -9.26 -10.45
C PRO A 104 -7.98 -7.81 -10.27
N ASN A 105 -8.71 -6.77 -10.68
CA ASN A 105 -8.11 -5.45 -10.92
C ASN A 105 -8.42 -4.36 -9.87
N GLN A 106 -9.39 -4.57 -9.00
CA GLN A 106 -9.86 -3.59 -8.01
C GLN A 106 -10.17 -4.27 -6.67
N ALA A 107 -9.11 -4.75 -6.03
CA ALA A 107 -9.11 -5.50 -4.77
C ALA A 107 -8.06 -4.95 -3.79
N CYS A 108 -7.96 -5.55 -2.59
CA CYS A 108 -7.07 -5.07 -1.54
C CYS A 108 -5.58 -5.04 -1.93
N VAL A 109 -5.08 -6.01 -2.70
CA VAL A 109 -3.67 -6.01 -3.14
C VAL A 109 -3.44 -4.97 -4.24
N THR A 110 -4.35 -4.85 -5.21
CA THR A 110 -4.22 -3.85 -6.27
C THR A 110 -4.29 -2.44 -5.72
N TYR A 111 -5.09 -2.20 -4.68
CA TYR A 111 -5.07 -0.94 -3.93
C TYR A 111 -3.69 -0.64 -3.35
N CYS A 112 -3.07 -1.60 -2.65
CA CYS A 112 -1.71 -1.43 -2.13
C CYS A 112 -0.71 -1.13 -3.26
N ALA A 113 -0.81 -1.84 -4.38
CA ALA A 113 0.03 -1.61 -5.56
C ALA A 113 -0.14 -0.19 -6.14
N GLN A 114 -1.37 0.33 -6.22
CA GLN A 114 -1.64 1.69 -6.70
C GLN A 114 -1.09 2.77 -5.75
N VAL A 115 -1.20 2.56 -4.44
CA VAL A 115 -0.60 3.47 -3.44
C VAL A 115 0.93 3.48 -3.58
N LEU A 116 1.56 2.31 -3.72
CA LEU A 116 3.01 2.20 -3.94
C LEU A 116 3.45 2.83 -5.28
N GLU A 117 2.68 2.64 -6.35
CA GLU A 117 2.94 3.23 -7.67
C GLU A 117 2.85 4.77 -7.61
N ALA A 118 1.82 5.31 -6.94
CA ALA A 118 1.71 6.73 -6.66
C ALA A 118 2.89 7.26 -5.84
N GLY A 119 3.42 6.44 -4.93
CA GLY A 119 4.63 6.71 -4.15
C GLY A 119 5.94 6.63 -4.92
N GLY A 120 5.91 6.29 -6.21
CA GLY A 120 7.06 6.23 -7.10
C GLY A 120 7.71 4.84 -7.24
N VAL A 121 7.09 3.78 -6.73
CA VAL A 121 7.55 2.41 -6.96
C VAL A 121 7.17 1.97 -8.38
N THR A 122 8.15 1.54 -9.16
CA THR A 122 7.95 1.17 -10.57
C THR A 122 7.97 -0.35 -10.78
N GLY A 123 7.23 -0.80 -11.80
CA GLY A 123 7.21 -2.21 -12.21
C GLY A 123 6.34 -3.13 -11.34
N ILE A 124 5.46 -2.58 -10.49
CA ILE A 124 4.48 -3.38 -9.75
C ILE A 124 3.38 -3.85 -10.71
N PRO A 125 3.07 -5.16 -10.77
CA PRO A 125 1.93 -5.65 -11.54
C PRO A 125 0.60 -5.07 -11.07
N LYS A 126 -0.36 -4.91 -11.98
CA LYS A 126 -1.69 -4.33 -11.68
C LYS A 126 -2.80 -5.36 -11.45
N ASN A 127 -2.44 -6.64 -11.47
CA ASN A 127 -3.32 -7.76 -11.17
C ASN A 127 -3.10 -8.21 -9.71
N ASN A 128 -4.17 -8.53 -8.98
CA ASN A 128 -4.12 -8.91 -7.56
C ASN A 128 -3.13 -10.06 -7.26
N HIS A 129 -3.16 -11.14 -8.04
CA HIS A 129 -2.30 -12.31 -7.81
C HIS A 129 -0.83 -12.01 -8.15
N GLU A 130 -0.59 -11.37 -9.28
CA GLU A 130 0.76 -11.00 -9.71
C GLU A 130 1.39 -9.96 -8.79
N ALA A 131 0.62 -8.97 -8.33
CA ALA A 131 1.08 -7.95 -7.40
C ALA A 131 1.48 -8.57 -6.06
N GLN A 132 0.68 -9.50 -5.52
CA GLN A 132 1.01 -10.18 -4.27
C GLN A 132 2.29 -11.03 -4.42
N ALA A 133 2.40 -11.80 -5.52
CA ALA A 133 3.58 -12.60 -5.79
C ALA A 133 4.84 -11.73 -5.95
N TRP A 134 4.73 -10.60 -6.66
CA TRP A 134 5.83 -9.64 -6.84
C TRP A 134 6.27 -9.02 -5.51
N LEU A 135 5.33 -8.64 -4.65
CA LEU A 135 5.61 -8.09 -3.32
C LEU A 135 6.35 -9.09 -2.45
N LEU A 136 5.88 -10.34 -2.38
CA LEU A 136 6.54 -11.41 -1.63
C LEU A 136 7.92 -11.75 -2.20
N GLN A 137 8.07 -11.84 -3.52
CA GLN A 137 9.36 -12.17 -4.14
C GLN A 137 10.43 -11.11 -3.88
N ARG A 138 10.03 -9.83 -3.82
CA ARG A 138 10.97 -8.71 -3.73
C ARG A 138 11.25 -8.26 -2.29
N TYR A 139 10.31 -8.45 -1.37
CA TYR A 139 10.38 -7.91 -0.01
C TYR A 139 10.03 -8.92 1.11
N GLY A 140 9.64 -10.15 0.75
CA GLY A 140 9.26 -11.20 1.70
C GLY A 140 10.41 -12.07 2.18
#